data_AF-A0A9D2VGP7-F1
#
_entry.id   AF-A0A9D2VGP7-F1
#
_cell.length_a   1.000
_cell.length_b   1.000
_cell.length_c   1.000
_cell.angle_alpha   90.00
_cell.angle_beta   90.00
_cell.angle_gamma   90.00
#
_symmetry.space_group_name_H-M   'P 1'
#
loop_
_entity.id
_entity.type
_entity.pdbx_description
1 polymer ?
#
loop_
_entity_poly.entity_id
_entity_poly.type
_entity_poly.pdbx_seq_one_letter_code
_entity_poly.pdbx_strand_id
1 'polypeptide(L)'
;MNTHQKGQVLVLALLALGVFSTLMLKFFYVGQINYQALRQRYALDAATYSGALLQAQMLNYAAYMNRAYTGHQIAMAHLVTLASWAEFAQTQAQRVQMANPPASLISMMFGPHYGLSYQASLLAQSAGVAQQSLQALFAQHQQFSPLVFEPHSQAIYNQMPSQRDARIRDVLYENYPELALQSQPQLMQLEVTEDNWQTVLGWHTASGWRPWLTELMSYYDFLKPRHSTAKNKWLVQARCPHKRHELRRRGATVLSPDGHWQAEDTLSFHALRSNRWIGCYHREYAMGWAWVQGQGDAMVSDDYDTAPDDFSHQDFWRWVQEHTQWDITEGSANGIAQAWARRDQTIWPSRGLYSFLSTKLAVPVFRFKTRLALQRAVGAQVIHSQSEAKNTYEAPPNQSAPAAQKANLFQPYWQANLAHGEWEQRLQQLLGEH
;
A
#
# COMPACT_ATOMS: atom_id res chain seq x y z
N MET A 1 -95.08 -31.76 -39.52
CA MET A 1 -94.45 -30.80 -38.59
C MET A 1 -93.05 -30.52 -39.12
N ASN A 2 -92.85 -29.45 -39.89
CA ASN A 2 -91.52 -29.02 -40.33
C ASN A 2 -91.17 -27.73 -39.60
N THR A 3 -90.23 -27.83 -38.67
CA THR A 3 -89.70 -26.71 -37.91
C THR A 3 -88.77 -25.90 -38.82
N HIS A 4 -89.18 -24.69 -39.19
CA HIS A 4 -88.29 -23.73 -39.84
C HIS A 4 -87.17 -23.34 -38.85
N GLN A 5 -85.95 -23.79 -39.12
CA GLN A 5 -84.73 -23.32 -38.46
C GLN A 5 -84.55 -21.82 -38.77
N LYS A 6 -84.59 -20.97 -37.74
CA LYS A 6 -84.32 -19.53 -37.85
C LYS A 6 -82.81 -19.28 -37.77
N GLY A 7 -82.24 -18.60 -38.77
CA GLY A 7 -80.80 -18.34 -38.96
C GLY A 7 -80.10 -17.41 -37.96
N GLN A 8 -80.48 -17.43 -36.67
CA GLN A 8 -79.87 -16.59 -35.62
C GLN A 8 -78.52 -17.12 -35.10
N VAL A 9 -78.24 -18.43 -35.25
CA VAL A 9 -76.99 -19.05 -34.76
C VAL A 9 -75.76 -18.55 -35.53
N LEU A 10 -75.89 -18.27 -36.84
CA LEU A 10 -74.78 -17.81 -37.68
C LEU A 10 -74.29 -16.42 -37.26
N VAL A 11 -75.22 -15.50 -36.94
CA VAL A 11 -74.89 -14.14 -36.50
C VAL A 11 -74.18 -14.19 -35.14
N LEU A 12 -74.67 -15.00 -34.20
CA LEU A 12 -74.03 -15.20 -32.90
C LEU A 12 -72.66 -15.88 -33.03
N ALA A 13 -72.50 -16.85 -33.93
CA ALA A 13 -71.22 -17.52 -34.18
C ALA A 13 -70.18 -16.55 -34.78
N LEU A 14 -70.56 -15.70 -35.74
CA LEU A 14 -69.67 -14.68 -36.31
C LEU A 14 -69.26 -13.62 -35.29
N LEU A 15 -70.20 -13.18 -34.43
CA LEU A 15 -69.89 -12.28 -33.32
C LEU A 15 -68.92 -12.93 -32.33
N ALA A 16 -69.15 -14.19 -31.95
CA ALA A 16 -68.27 -14.93 -31.07
C ALA A 16 -66.87 -15.13 -31.68
N LEU A 17 -66.78 -15.43 -32.98
CA LEU A 17 -65.51 -15.52 -33.72
C LEU A 17 -64.78 -14.18 -33.77
N GLY A 18 -65.50 -13.08 -33.96
CA GLY A 18 -64.95 -11.73 -33.90
C GLY A 18 -64.39 -11.39 -32.52
N VAL A 19 -65.14 -11.67 -31.46
CA VAL A 19 -64.68 -11.51 -30.07
C VAL A 19 -63.46 -12.40 -29.80
N PHE A 20 -63.49 -13.67 -30.21
CA PHE A 20 -62.36 -14.58 -30.02
C PHE A 20 -61.10 -14.11 -30.77
N SER A 21 -61.25 -13.67 -32.03
CA SER A 21 -60.15 -13.16 -32.85
C SER A 21 -59.53 -11.90 -32.23
N THR A 22 -60.35 -10.98 -31.74
CA THR A 22 -59.84 -9.78 -31.04
C THR A 22 -59.15 -10.11 -29.71
N LEU A 23 -59.66 -11.08 -28.95
CA LEU A 23 -59.01 -11.57 -27.74
C LEU A 23 -57.65 -12.22 -28.04
N MET A 24 -57.56 -13.06 -29.07
CA MET A 24 -56.29 -13.65 -29.51
C MET A 24 -55.27 -12.59 -29.94
N LEU A 25 -55.69 -11.58 -30.72
CA LEU A 25 -54.81 -10.48 -31.13
C LEU A 25 -54.28 -9.71 -29.92
N LYS A 26 -55.14 -9.42 -28.94
CA LYS A 26 -54.71 -8.78 -27.68
C LYS A 26 -53.74 -9.65 -26.89
N PHE A 27 -54.02 -10.95 -26.76
CA PHE A 27 -53.15 -11.88 -26.05
C PHE A 27 -51.77 -11.97 -26.71
N PHE A 28 -51.72 -12.05 -28.05
CA PHE A 28 -50.47 -12.04 -28.79
C PHE A 28 -49.68 -10.74 -28.62
N TYR A 29 -50.36 -9.58 -28.68
CA TYR A 29 -49.74 -8.28 -28.46
C TYR A 29 -49.16 -8.15 -27.04
N VAL A 30 -49.91 -8.54 -26.02
CA VAL A 30 -49.44 -8.56 -24.62
C VAL A 30 -48.28 -9.55 -24.45
N GLY A 31 -48.36 -10.72 -25.08
CA GLY A 31 -47.29 -11.72 -25.08
C GLY A 31 -45.99 -11.17 -25.70
N GLN A 32 -46.09 -10.46 -26.82
CA GLN A 32 -44.94 -9.81 -27.45
C GLN A 32 -44.35 -8.72 -26.56
N ILE A 33 -45.17 -7.85 -25.95
CA ILE A 33 -44.68 -6.82 -25.03
C ILE A 33 -43.96 -7.46 -23.84
N ASN A 34 -44.57 -8.47 -23.22
CA ASN A 34 -43.98 -9.16 -22.07
C ASN A 34 -42.66 -9.84 -22.43
N TYR A 35 -42.59 -10.52 -23.57
CA TYR A 35 -41.36 -11.13 -24.06
C TYR A 35 -40.25 -10.08 -24.28
N GLN A 36 -40.57 -8.96 -24.92
CA GLN A 36 -39.60 -7.89 -25.16
C GLN A 36 -39.14 -7.21 -23.87
N ALA A 37 -40.06 -6.99 -22.92
CA ALA A 37 -39.75 -6.43 -21.61
C ALA A 37 -38.84 -7.36 -20.80
N LEU A 38 -39.10 -8.67 -20.82
CA LEU A 38 -38.26 -9.67 -20.16
C LEU A 38 -36.87 -9.73 -20.80
N ARG A 39 -36.78 -9.80 -22.14
CA ARG A 39 -35.49 -9.76 -22.86
C ARG A 39 -34.69 -8.52 -22.48
N GLN A 40 -35.33 -7.35 -22.40
CA GLN A 40 -34.67 -6.10 -22.02
C GLN A 40 -34.18 -6.08 -20.58
N ARG A 41 -34.96 -6.60 -19.63
CA ARG A 41 -34.53 -6.71 -18.24
C ARG A 41 -33.33 -7.64 -18.10
N TYR A 42 -33.38 -8.83 -18.69
CA TYR A 42 -32.26 -9.78 -18.63
C TYR A 42 -31.00 -9.25 -19.32
N ALA A 43 -31.15 -8.62 -20.48
CA ALA A 43 -30.02 -8.00 -21.18
C ALA A 43 -29.40 -6.85 -20.38
N LEU A 44 -30.25 -6.01 -19.76
CA LEU A 44 -29.79 -4.92 -18.91
C LEU A 44 -29.09 -5.45 -17.65
N ASP A 45 -29.70 -6.40 -16.93
CA ASP A 45 -29.09 -7.01 -15.75
C ASP A 45 -27.74 -7.65 -16.06
N ALA A 46 -27.64 -8.39 -17.16
CA ALA A 46 -26.37 -8.98 -17.60
C ALA A 46 -25.31 -7.91 -17.92
N ALA A 47 -25.71 -6.82 -18.58
CA ALA A 47 -24.82 -5.72 -18.91
C ALA A 47 -24.36 -4.95 -17.67
N THR A 48 -25.28 -4.60 -16.77
CA THR A 48 -25.02 -3.90 -15.51
C THR A 48 -24.12 -4.73 -14.60
N TYR A 49 -24.42 -6.03 -14.46
CA TYR A 49 -23.56 -6.96 -13.73
C TYR A 49 -22.16 -7.03 -14.34
N SER A 50 -22.04 -7.09 -15.68
CA SER A 50 -20.75 -7.12 -16.36
C SER A 50 -19.93 -5.84 -16.16
N GLY A 51 -20.59 -4.69 -16.10
CA GLY A 51 -19.97 -3.42 -15.71
C GLY A 51 -19.44 -3.48 -14.28
N ALA A 52 -20.27 -3.95 -13.33
CA ALA A 52 -19.86 -4.09 -11.94
C ALA A 52 -18.71 -5.10 -11.78
N LEU A 53 -18.69 -6.17 -12.57
CA LEU A 53 -17.60 -7.15 -12.60
C LEU A 53 -16.28 -6.51 -13.03
N LEU A 54 -16.30 -5.71 -14.12
CA LEU A 54 -15.12 -4.97 -14.56
C LEU A 54 -14.65 -3.97 -13.49
N GLN A 55 -15.59 -3.26 -12.86
CA GLN A 55 -15.27 -2.34 -11.75
C GLN A 55 -14.61 -3.08 -10.57
N ALA A 56 -15.14 -4.24 -10.16
CA ALA A 56 -14.53 -5.09 -9.13
C ALA A 56 -13.11 -5.54 -9.51
N GLN A 57 -12.89 -5.94 -10.77
CA GLN A 57 -11.57 -6.32 -11.28
C GLN A 57 -10.58 -5.15 -11.20
N MET A 58 -10.99 -3.93 -11.53
CA MET A 58 -10.16 -2.74 -11.41
C MET A 58 -9.82 -2.42 -9.94
N LEU A 59 -10.77 -2.57 -9.02
CA LEU A 59 -10.54 -2.40 -7.58
C LEU A 59 -9.57 -3.46 -7.03
N ASN A 60 -9.72 -4.71 -7.44
CA ASN A 60 -8.81 -5.79 -7.08
C ASN A 60 -7.41 -5.57 -7.66
N TYR A 61 -7.32 -5.08 -8.90
CA TYR A 61 -6.05 -4.69 -9.52
C TYR A 61 -5.37 -3.54 -8.76
N ALA A 62 -6.13 -2.51 -8.36
CA ALA A 62 -5.61 -1.44 -7.49
C ALA A 62 -5.07 -2.00 -6.16
N ALA A 63 -5.76 -2.98 -5.58
CA ALA A 63 -5.29 -3.66 -4.36
C ALA A 63 -3.97 -4.41 -4.57
N TYR A 64 -3.80 -5.10 -5.69
CA TYR A 64 -2.52 -5.72 -6.05
C TYR A 64 -1.41 -4.70 -6.30
N MET A 65 -1.71 -3.57 -6.95
CA MET A 65 -0.74 -2.49 -7.16
C MET A 65 -0.25 -1.90 -5.84
N ASN A 66 -1.16 -1.64 -4.90
CA ASN A 66 -0.79 -1.16 -3.58
C ASN A 66 0.09 -2.17 -2.82
N ARG A 67 -0.23 -3.47 -2.87
CA ARG A 67 0.60 -4.53 -2.27
C ARG A 67 1.98 -4.66 -2.93
N ALA A 68 2.04 -4.55 -4.26
CA ALA A 68 3.28 -4.58 -5.00
C ALA A 68 4.16 -3.39 -4.60
N TYR A 69 3.60 -2.18 -4.57
CA TYR A 69 4.29 -0.97 -4.12
C TYR A 69 4.88 -1.15 -2.71
N THR A 70 4.10 -1.67 -1.77
CA THR A 70 4.58 -2.02 -0.43
C THR A 70 5.76 -3.00 -0.47
N GLY A 71 5.70 -4.04 -1.28
CA GLY A 71 6.81 -5.00 -1.45
C GLY A 71 8.08 -4.33 -1.97
N HIS A 72 7.96 -3.43 -2.95
CA HIS A 72 9.07 -2.62 -3.45
C HIS A 72 9.67 -1.71 -2.35
N GLN A 73 8.83 -1.09 -1.51
CA GLN A 73 9.30 -0.26 -0.40
C GLN A 73 10.07 -1.06 0.66
N ILE A 74 9.59 -2.25 1.04
CA ILE A 74 10.29 -3.11 1.99
C ILE A 74 11.62 -3.62 1.39
N ALA A 75 11.65 -3.97 0.11
CA ALA A 75 12.90 -4.32 -0.57
C ALA A 75 13.92 -3.16 -0.54
N MET A 76 13.47 -1.93 -0.79
CA MET A 76 14.30 -0.72 -0.66
C MET A 76 14.82 -0.51 0.77
N ALA A 77 14.00 -0.76 1.79
CA ALA A 77 14.42 -0.73 3.20
C ALA A 77 15.53 -1.76 3.48
N HIS A 78 15.43 -2.97 2.93
CA HIS A 78 16.50 -3.97 3.03
C HIS A 78 17.79 -3.54 2.33
N LEU A 79 17.68 -2.95 1.13
CA LEU A 79 18.83 -2.52 0.35
C LEU A 79 19.60 -1.38 1.02
N VAL A 80 18.92 -0.36 1.56
CA VAL A 80 19.58 0.72 2.30
C VAL A 80 20.24 0.20 3.58
N THR A 81 19.61 -0.77 4.25
CA THR A 81 20.16 -1.42 5.46
C THR A 81 21.42 -2.23 5.14
N LEU A 82 21.41 -2.99 4.04
CA LEU A 82 22.57 -3.74 3.57
C LEU A 82 23.72 -2.82 3.18
N ALA A 83 23.42 -1.69 2.53
CA ALA A 83 24.43 -0.70 2.18
C ALA A 83 25.05 -0.05 3.42
N SER A 84 24.23 0.37 4.40
CA SER A 84 24.70 0.89 5.69
C SER A 84 25.58 -0.13 6.41
N TRP A 85 25.17 -1.40 6.44
CA TRP A 85 25.99 -2.47 7.02
C TRP A 85 27.33 -2.65 6.29
N ALA A 86 27.33 -2.62 4.95
CA ALA A 86 28.53 -2.79 4.14
C ALA A 86 29.54 -1.65 4.34
N GLU A 87 29.07 -0.41 4.39
CA GLU A 87 29.89 0.78 4.69
C GLU A 87 30.39 0.75 6.14
N PHE A 88 29.53 0.36 7.08
CA PHE A 88 29.89 0.22 8.49
C PHE A 88 31.00 -0.81 8.68
N ALA A 89 30.94 -1.94 7.97
CA ALA A 89 31.97 -2.96 8.01
C ALA A 89 33.30 -2.46 7.43
N GLN A 90 33.27 -1.62 6.39
CA GLN A 90 34.48 -1.02 5.79
C GLN A 90 35.15 -0.03 6.75
N THR A 91 34.40 0.92 7.32
CA THR A 91 34.95 1.86 8.30
C THR A 91 35.43 1.12 9.54
N GLN A 92 34.74 0.05 9.95
CA GLN A 92 35.18 -0.82 11.04
C GLN A 92 36.50 -1.53 10.72
N ALA A 93 36.69 -2.02 9.50
CA ALA A 93 37.94 -2.64 9.07
C ALA A 93 39.12 -1.66 9.16
N GLN A 94 38.92 -0.40 8.75
CA GLN A 94 39.94 0.64 8.86
C GLN A 94 40.36 0.86 10.32
N ARG A 95 39.40 0.91 11.26
CA ARG A 95 39.68 1.06 12.70
C ARG A 95 40.42 -0.14 13.29
N VAL A 96 40.12 -1.35 12.82
CA VAL A 96 40.88 -2.56 13.20
C VAL A 96 42.32 -2.45 12.73
N GLN A 97 42.55 -2.04 11.47
CA GLN A 97 43.89 -1.89 10.88
C GLN A 97 44.72 -0.83 11.63
N MET A 98 44.08 0.25 12.07
CA MET A 98 44.71 1.28 12.91
C MET A 98 44.95 0.84 14.36
N ALA A 99 44.49 -0.34 14.76
CA ALA A 99 44.51 -0.83 16.14
C ALA A 99 43.97 0.20 17.16
N ASN A 100 42.93 0.95 16.79
CA ASN A 100 42.37 2.01 17.63
C ASN A 100 40.84 1.90 17.75
N PRO A 101 40.33 1.18 18.77
CA PRO A 101 41.06 0.41 19.78
C PRO A 101 41.62 -0.92 19.22
N PRO A 102 42.62 -1.55 19.87
CA PRO A 102 43.09 -2.88 19.48
C PRO A 102 42.02 -3.95 19.73
N ALA A 103 41.85 -4.92 18.83
CA ALA A 103 40.88 -5.99 19.02
C ALA A 103 41.17 -6.89 20.23
N SER A 104 42.43 -7.01 20.64
CA SER A 104 42.82 -7.69 21.88
C SER A 104 42.26 -6.99 23.12
N LEU A 105 42.24 -5.65 23.13
CA LEU A 105 41.63 -4.86 24.20
C LEU A 105 40.12 -5.09 24.25
N ILE A 106 39.45 -5.09 23.09
CA ILE A 106 38.01 -5.38 23.00
C ILE A 106 37.70 -6.80 23.50
N SER A 107 38.50 -7.79 23.09
CA SER A 107 38.40 -9.18 23.54
C SER A 107 38.54 -9.30 25.05
N MET A 108 39.54 -8.62 25.61
CA MET A 108 39.77 -8.59 27.04
C MET A 108 38.54 -8.01 27.73
N MET A 109 38.15 -6.77 27.40
CA MET A 109 37.12 -6.01 28.12
C MET A 109 35.72 -6.62 28.04
N PHE A 110 35.32 -7.14 26.88
CA PHE A 110 33.92 -7.55 26.63
C PHE A 110 33.78 -9.05 26.39
N GLY A 111 34.88 -9.77 26.14
CA GLY A 111 34.92 -11.19 25.85
C GLY A 111 35.39 -11.49 24.42
N PRO A 112 35.91 -12.71 24.16
CA PRO A 112 36.60 -13.05 22.92
C PRO A 112 35.72 -12.87 21.67
N HIS A 113 34.42 -13.16 21.77
CA HIS A 113 33.49 -13.02 20.64
C HIS A 113 33.36 -11.57 20.14
N TYR A 114 33.50 -10.55 21.00
CA TYR A 114 33.46 -9.14 20.56
C TYR A 114 34.73 -8.73 19.81
N GLY A 115 35.90 -9.21 20.23
CA GLY A 115 37.13 -8.90 19.51
C GLY A 115 37.24 -9.66 18.19
N LEU A 116 36.78 -10.92 18.16
CA LEU A 116 36.69 -11.70 16.92
C LEU A 116 35.69 -11.09 15.94
N SER A 117 34.52 -10.64 16.40
CA SER A 117 33.54 -9.96 15.52
C SER A 117 34.08 -8.63 15.01
N TYR A 118 34.83 -7.89 15.84
CA TYR A 118 35.50 -6.68 15.41
C TYR A 118 36.54 -6.97 14.34
N GLN A 119 37.41 -7.98 14.52
CA GLN A 119 38.41 -8.39 13.51
C GLN A 119 37.80 -8.93 12.23
N ALA A 120 36.63 -9.58 12.30
CA ALA A 120 35.94 -10.12 11.13
C ALA A 120 35.58 -9.04 10.10
N SER A 121 35.51 -7.76 10.49
CA SER A 121 35.34 -6.63 9.57
C SER A 121 36.44 -6.55 8.50
N LEU A 122 37.64 -7.08 8.77
CA LEU A 122 38.73 -7.14 7.79
C LEU A 122 38.35 -7.93 6.52
N LEU A 123 37.37 -8.82 6.59
CA LEU A 123 36.83 -9.56 5.44
C LEU A 123 35.95 -8.68 4.54
N ALA A 124 35.49 -7.53 5.02
CA ALA A 124 34.62 -6.61 4.28
C ALA A 124 35.38 -5.67 3.32
N GLN A 125 36.68 -5.86 3.10
CA GLN A 125 37.49 -5.02 2.21
C GLN A 125 36.99 -5.00 0.76
N SER A 126 36.27 -6.03 0.31
CA SER A 126 35.66 -6.09 -1.03
C SER A 126 34.23 -5.51 -1.10
N ALA A 127 33.70 -4.95 0.00
CA ALA A 127 32.30 -4.51 0.06
C ALA A 127 31.99 -3.24 -0.77
N GLY A 128 33.01 -2.47 -1.20
CA GLY A 128 32.80 -1.30 -2.06
C GLY A 128 32.19 -1.63 -3.43
N VAL A 129 32.52 -2.79 -4.00
CA VAL A 129 31.91 -3.28 -5.26
C VAL A 129 30.43 -3.64 -5.05
N ALA A 130 30.07 -4.14 -3.86
CA ALA A 130 28.69 -4.44 -3.53
C ALA A 130 27.84 -3.15 -3.42
N GLN A 131 28.41 -2.03 -2.98
CA GLN A 131 27.66 -0.78 -2.78
C GLN A 131 27.06 -0.20 -4.06
N GLN A 132 27.81 -0.22 -5.17
CA GLN A 132 27.29 0.23 -6.47
C GLN A 132 26.15 -0.67 -6.98
N SER A 133 26.29 -1.99 -6.82
CA SER A 133 25.22 -2.94 -7.19
C SER A 133 23.97 -2.75 -6.34
N LEU A 134 24.11 -2.51 -5.03
CA LEU A 134 22.99 -2.24 -4.12
C LEU A 134 22.26 -0.95 -4.49
N GLN A 135 23.00 0.11 -4.84
CA GLN A 135 22.41 1.35 -5.32
C GLN A 135 21.65 1.15 -6.64
N ALA A 136 22.20 0.36 -7.57
CA ALA A 136 21.52 0.05 -8.83
C ALA A 136 20.23 -0.76 -8.61
N LEU A 137 20.24 -1.75 -7.72
CA LEU A 137 19.05 -2.51 -7.34
C LEU A 137 18.01 -1.61 -6.65
N PHE A 138 18.45 -0.69 -5.79
CA PHE A 138 17.55 0.28 -5.15
C PHE A 138 16.88 1.17 -6.20
N ALA A 139 17.64 1.69 -7.16
CA ALA A 139 17.11 2.48 -8.26
C ALA A 139 16.13 1.68 -9.13
N GLN A 140 16.39 0.39 -9.38
CA GLN A 140 15.46 -0.49 -10.10
C GLN A 140 14.13 -0.66 -9.37
N HIS A 141 14.15 -0.92 -8.06
CA HIS A 141 12.92 -1.01 -7.28
C HIS A 141 12.14 0.31 -7.28
N GLN A 142 12.84 1.43 -7.23
CA GLN A 142 12.25 2.76 -7.25
C GLN A 142 11.57 3.10 -8.59
N GLN A 143 12.08 2.59 -9.72
CA GLN A 143 11.47 2.80 -11.04
C GLN A 143 10.04 2.24 -11.14
N PHE A 144 9.66 1.28 -10.31
CA PHE A 144 8.29 0.75 -10.25
C PHE A 144 7.25 1.86 -10.05
N SER A 145 7.56 2.86 -9.23
CA SER A 145 6.61 3.91 -8.88
C SER A 145 6.20 4.79 -10.07
N PRO A 146 7.13 5.47 -10.77
CA PRO A 146 6.78 6.31 -11.91
C PRO A 146 6.43 5.52 -13.18
N LEU A 147 6.91 4.28 -13.35
CA LEU A 147 6.65 3.50 -14.57
C LEU A 147 5.37 2.67 -14.52
N VAL A 148 4.95 2.24 -13.32
CA VAL A 148 3.83 1.30 -13.17
C VAL A 148 2.81 1.84 -12.16
N PHE A 149 3.22 2.06 -10.91
CA PHE A 149 2.27 2.33 -9.83
C PHE A 149 1.42 3.58 -10.06
N GLU A 150 2.07 4.72 -10.31
CA GLU A 150 1.41 6.02 -10.50
C GLU A 150 0.52 6.04 -11.76
N PRO A 151 1.02 5.72 -12.97
CA PRO A 151 0.19 5.81 -14.18
C PRO A 151 -1.00 4.86 -14.15
N HIS A 152 -0.84 3.66 -13.59
CA HIS A 152 -1.96 2.72 -13.46
C HIS A 152 -2.99 3.17 -12.43
N SER A 153 -2.54 3.71 -11.28
CA SER A 153 -3.47 4.28 -10.28
C SER A 153 -4.26 5.45 -10.87
N GLN A 154 -3.59 6.33 -11.61
CA GLN A 154 -4.26 7.44 -12.32
C GLN A 154 -5.24 6.93 -13.38
N ALA A 155 -4.86 5.92 -14.17
CA ALA A 155 -5.73 5.34 -15.18
C ALA A 155 -6.99 4.72 -14.56
N ILE A 156 -6.86 3.98 -13.45
CA ILE A 156 -8.01 3.42 -12.73
C ILE A 156 -8.94 4.54 -12.27
N TYR A 157 -8.41 5.57 -11.61
CA TYR A 157 -9.25 6.67 -11.10
C TYR A 157 -9.96 7.44 -12.22
N ASN A 158 -9.25 7.73 -13.31
CA ASN A 158 -9.77 8.59 -14.39
C ASN A 158 -10.65 7.83 -15.38
N GLN A 159 -10.44 6.53 -15.57
CA GLN A 159 -11.07 5.75 -16.64
C GLN A 159 -12.04 4.68 -16.15
N MET A 160 -12.11 4.39 -14.85
CA MET A 160 -13.02 3.35 -14.33
C MET A 160 -14.47 3.53 -14.81
N PRO A 161 -15.11 4.71 -14.69
CA PRO A 161 -16.50 4.87 -15.14
C PRO A 161 -16.65 4.67 -16.64
N SER A 162 -15.76 5.25 -17.45
CA SER A 162 -15.88 5.15 -18.92
C SER A 162 -15.63 3.72 -19.43
N GLN A 163 -14.69 2.99 -18.83
CA GLN A 163 -14.41 1.58 -19.15
C GLN A 163 -15.56 0.67 -18.73
N ARG A 164 -16.13 0.90 -17.53
CA ARG A 164 -17.34 0.22 -17.08
C ARG A 164 -18.50 0.46 -18.03
N ASP A 165 -18.76 1.71 -18.38
CA ASP A 165 -19.89 2.09 -19.23
C ASP A 165 -19.72 1.56 -20.66
N ALA A 166 -18.49 1.51 -21.18
CA ALA A 166 -18.18 0.83 -22.44
C ALA A 166 -18.51 -0.66 -22.35
N ARG A 167 -18.10 -1.35 -21.28
CA ARG A 167 -18.41 -2.77 -21.07
C ARG A 167 -19.91 -3.05 -20.99
N ILE A 168 -20.68 -2.16 -20.35
CA ILE A 168 -22.15 -2.25 -20.32
C ILE A 168 -22.72 -2.15 -21.74
N ARG A 169 -22.24 -1.20 -22.55
CA ARG A 169 -22.68 -1.06 -23.95
C ARG A 169 -22.34 -2.28 -24.80
N ASP A 170 -21.13 -2.82 -24.67
CA ASP A 170 -20.70 -4.00 -25.43
C ASP A 170 -21.63 -5.18 -25.18
N VAL A 171 -21.92 -5.49 -23.92
CA VAL A 171 -22.83 -6.59 -23.55
C VAL A 171 -24.26 -6.32 -24.02
N LEU A 172 -24.73 -5.07 -24.00
CA LEU A 172 -26.04 -4.72 -24.56
C LEU A 172 -26.10 -4.91 -26.07
N TYR A 173 -25.06 -4.54 -26.82
CA TYR A 173 -25.01 -4.75 -28.26
C TYR A 173 -24.93 -6.23 -28.62
N GLU A 174 -24.22 -7.05 -27.83
CA GLU A 174 -24.22 -8.51 -27.98
C GLU A 174 -25.63 -9.11 -27.77
N ASN A 175 -26.42 -8.54 -26.86
CA ASN A 175 -27.81 -8.97 -26.62
C ASN A 175 -28.83 -8.43 -27.64
N TYR A 176 -28.45 -7.37 -28.39
CA TYR A 176 -29.28 -6.72 -29.41
C TYR A 176 -28.51 -6.50 -30.73
N PRO A 177 -28.07 -7.58 -31.41
CA PRO A 177 -27.31 -7.47 -32.65
C PRO A 177 -28.12 -6.77 -33.76
N GLU A 178 -29.45 -6.85 -33.71
CA GLU A 178 -30.33 -6.15 -34.66
C GLU A 178 -30.17 -4.62 -34.62
N LEU A 179 -29.82 -4.04 -33.47
CA LEU A 179 -29.60 -2.61 -33.30
C LEU A 179 -28.21 -2.19 -33.81
N ALA A 180 -27.22 -3.08 -33.67
CA ALA A 180 -25.86 -2.88 -34.17
C ALA A 180 -25.80 -2.94 -35.70
N LEU A 181 -26.49 -3.90 -36.31
CA LEU A 181 -26.52 -4.11 -37.76
C LEU A 181 -27.27 -3.01 -38.53
N GLN A 182 -28.24 -2.35 -37.89
CA GLN A 182 -29.07 -1.32 -38.52
C GLN A 182 -28.50 0.10 -38.39
N SER A 183 -27.35 0.29 -37.72
CA SER A 183 -26.76 1.61 -37.46
C SER A 183 -27.77 2.60 -36.84
N GLN A 184 -28.65 2.11 -35.96
CA GLN A 184 -29.68 2.90 -35.27
C GLN A 184 -29.37 3.05 -33.77
N PRO A 185 -28.20 3.59 -33.38
CA PRO A 185 -27.86 3.75 -31.96
C PRO A 185 -28.83 4.68 -31.22
N GLN A 186 -29.54 5.54 -31.96
CA GLN A 186 -30.52 6.49 -31.42
C GLN A 186 -31.72 5.79 -30.76
N LEU A 187 -32.01 4.54 -31.13
CA LEU A 187 -33.09 3.75 -30.55
C LEU A 187 -32.74 3.17 -29.17
N MET A 188 -31.46 3.20 -28.78
CA MET A 188 -30.97 2.73 -27.49
C MET A 188 -30.42 3.89 -26.68
N GLN A 189 -31.18 4.32 -25.67
CA GLN A 189 -30.71 5.31 -24.70
C GLN A 189 -30.29 4.57 -23.43
N LEU A 190 -28.98 4.44 -23.25
CA LEU A 190 -28.37 3.92 -22.02
C LEU A 190 -27.81 5.07 -21.21
N GLU A 191 -28.18 5.12 -19.94
CA GLU A 191 -27.65 6.08 -18.97
C GLU A 191 -27.21 5.36 -17.70
N VAL A 192 -26.05 5.75 -17.16
CA VAL A 192 -25.64 5.39 -15.81
C VAL A 192 -26.00 6.54 -14.87
N THR A 193 -26.85 6.25 -13.92
CA THR A 193 -27.43 7.18 -12.94
C THR A 193 -27.03 6.75 -11.53
N GLU A 194 -27.02 7.68 -10.58
CA GLU A 194 -26.79 7.38 -9.15
C GLU A 194 -25.46 6.64 -8.87
N ASP A 195 -24.40 6.99 -9.60
CA ASP A 195 -23.07 6.41 -9.43
C ASP A 195 -22.29 7.11 -8.30
N ASN A 196 -21.95 6.35 -7.26
CA ASN A 196 -21.33 6.90 -6.05
C ASN A 196 -19.79 6.78 -6.00
N TRP A 197 -19.12 6.33 -7.08
CA TRP A 197 -17.71 5.93 -7.01
C TRP A 197 -16.77 7.00 -6.43
N GLN A 198 -16.97 8.29 -6.72
CA GLN A 198 -16.13 9.40 -6.22
C GLN A 198 -16.27 9.63 -4.70
N THR A 199 -17.41 9.23 -4.13
CA THR A 199 -17.65 9.29 -2.69
C THR A 199 -16.92 8.18 -1.95
N VAL A 200 -16.70 7.05 -2.62
CA VAL A 200 -16.11 5.85 -2.03
C VAL A 200 -14.61 5.77 -2.28
N LEU A 201 -14.15 6.11 -3.48
CA LEU A 201 -12.75 6.06 -3.90
C LEU A 201 -12.08 7.43 -3.82
N GLY A 202 -10.84 7.47 -3.35
CA GLY A 202 -10.09 8.71 -3.23
C GLY A 202 -8.58 8.54 -3.24
N TRP A 203 -7.91 9.66 -3.47
CA TRP A 203 -6.48 9.80 -3.29
C TRP A 203 -6.15 10.03 -1.81
N HIS A 204 -5.17 9.28 -1.34
CA HIS A 204 -4.53 9.45 -0.04
C HIS A 204 -3.12 9.97 -0.23
N THR A 205 -2.65 10.76 0.74
CA THR A 205 -1.31 11.36 0.69
C THR A 205 -0.23 10.32 0.89
N ALA A 206 0.97 10.61 0.38
CA ALA A 206 2.16 9.78 0.55
C ALA A 206 2.46 9.43 2.01
N SER A 207 2.23 10.37 2.93
CA SER A 207 2.40 10.17 4.38
C SER A 207 1.51 9.05 4.95
N GLY A 208 0.37 8.76 4.32
CA GLY A 208 -0.54 7.68 4.72
C GLY A 208 0.09 6.28 4.67
N TRP A 209 1.18 6.10 3.92
CA TRP A 209 1.93 4.85 3.87
C TRP A 209 2.75 4.58 5.14
N ARG A 210 3.22 5.62 5.83
CA ARG A 210 4.26 5.48 6.87
C ARG A 210 3.88 4.56 8.02
N PRO A 211 2.68 4.67 8.65
CA PRO A 211 2.33 3.78 9.76
C PRO A 211 2.35 2.31 9.34
N TRP A 212 1.80 2.02 8.16
CA TRP A 212 1.73 0.66 7.66
C TRP A 212 3.09 0.10 7.24
N LEU A 213 3.92 0.87 6.54
CA LEU A 213 5.28 0.46 6.20
C LEU A 213 6.13 0.23 7.46
N THR A 214 5.97 1.08 8.48
CA THR A 214 6.68 0.93 9.77
C THR A 214 6.24 -0.34 10.50
N GLU A 215 4.94 -0.64 10.51
CA GLU A 215 4.43 -1.90 11.06
C GLU A 215 4.98 -3.10 10.27
N LEU A 216 4.99 -3.04 8.94
CA LEU A 216 5.49 -4.12 8.10
C LEU A 216 6.98 -4.40 8.32
N MET A 217 7.80 -3.37 8.50
CA MET A 217 9.21 -3.53 8.85
C MET A 217 9.40 -4.33 10.15
N SER A 218 8.47 -4.22 11.11
CA SER A 218 8.57 -4.91 12.40
C SER A 218 8.54 -6.45 12.28
N TYR A 219 8.02 -6.99 11.17
CA TYR A 219 8.05 -8.43 10.90
C TYR A 219 9.41 -8.93 10.40
N TYR A 220 10.34 -8.03 10.03
CA TYR A 220 11.67 -8.39 9.53
C TYR A 220 12.74 -8.07 10.56
N ASP A 221 13.32 -9.09 11.18
CA ASP A 221 14.35 -8.92 12.22
C ASP A 221 15.53 -8.07 11.75
N PHE A 222 15.90 -8.16 10.47
CA PHE A 222 17.01 -7.39 9.90
C PHE A 222 16.73 -5.88 9.84
N LEU A 223 15.47 -5.46 9.75
CA LEU A 223 15.06 -4.05 9.69
C LEU A 223 14.80 -3.45 11.07
N LYS A 224 14.76 -4.27 12.12
CA LYS A 224 14.57 -3.79 13.50
C LYS A 224 15.77 -2.94 13.96
N PRO A 225 15.57 -2.08 14.98
CA PRO A 225 16.68 -1.33 15.57
C PRO A 225 17.79 -2.26 16.07
N ARG A 226 19.02 -1.98 15.66
CA ARG A 226 20.24 -2.75 15.95
C ARG A 226 20.98 -2.13 17.13
N HIS A 227 20.30 -1.97 18.26
CA HIS A 227 20.88 -1.37 19.47
C HIS A 227 21.39 -2.44 20.45
N SER A 228 22.64 -2.30 20.88
CA SER A 228 23.21 -3.15 21.93
C SER A 228 24.25 -2.38 22.75
N THR A 229 24.34 -2.67 24.04
CA THR A 229 25.35 -2.10 24.93
C THR A 229 25.95 -3.24 25.76
N ALA A 230 27.20 -3.59 25.48
CA ALA A 230 27.96 -4.51 26.33
C ALA A 230 28.72 -3.73 27.40
N LYS A 231 28.89 -4.30 28.58
CA LYS A 231 29.66 -3.71 29.68
C LYS A 231 30.72 -4.70 30.15
N ASN A 232 31.89 -4.21 30.52
CA ASN A 232 32.92 -5.07 31.11
C ASN A 232 32.49 -5.53 32.51
N LYS A 233 32.95 -6.71 32.95
CA LYS A 233 32.43 -7.36 34.17
C LYS A 233 33.06 -6.86 35.48
N TRP A 234 34.21 -6.21 35.43
CA TRP A 234 34.97 -5.77 36.61
C TRP A 234 34.96 -4.26 36.78
N LEU A 235 35.31 -3.82 37.99
CA LEU A 235 35.53 -2.42 38.30
C LEU A 235 36.77 -1.90 37.56
N VAL A 236 36.59 -0.83 36.79
CA VAL A 236 37.66 -0.23 35.99
C VAL A 236 38.30 0.96 36.72
N GLN A 237 37.48 1.77 37.38
CA GLN A 237 37.90 3.02 37.99
C GLN A 237 37.35 3.10 39.41
N ALA A 238 38.23 3.12 40.42
CA ALA A 238 37.84 3.14 41.84
C ALA A 238 37.00 4.36 42.22
N ARG A 239 37.22 5.51 41.55
CA ARG A 239 36.41 6.73 41.73
C ARG A 239 34.99 6.61 41.18
N CYS A 240 34.75 5.63 40.30
CA CYS A 240 33.49 5.45 39.58
C CYS A 240 33.03 3.99 39.72
N PRO A 241 32.84 3.46 40.94
CA PRO A 241 32.67 2.02 41.16
C PRO A 241 31.37 1.47 40.54
N HIS A 242 30.40 2.35 40.28
CA HIS A 242 29.12 2.03 39.66
C HIS A 242 29.14 2.06 38.12
N LYS A 243 30.18 2.65 37.49
CA LYS A 243 30.29 2.72 36.02
C LYS A 243 31.21 1.64 35.46
N ARG A 244 31.06 1.35 34.18
CA ARG A 244 31.84 0.36 33.43
C ARG A 244 32.30 0.95 32.11
N HIS A 245 33.31 0.32 31.51
CA HIS A 245 33.54 0.44 30.08
C HIS A 245 32.32 -0.08 29.33
N GLU A 246 31.97 0.58 28.23
CA GLU A 246 30.82 0.19 27.42
C GLU A 246 31.21 0.02 25.96
N LEU A 247 30.61 -0.96 25.30
CA LEU A 247 30.68 -1.12 23.86
C LEU A 247 29.27 -0.89 23.32
N ARG A 248 29.07 0.20 22.60
CA ARG A 248 27.74 0.69 22.22
C ARG A 248 27.55 0.53 20.71
N ARG A 249 26.64 -0.37 20.33
CA ARG A 249 26.12 -0.48 18.96
C ARG A 249 24.83 0.33 18.87
N ARG A 250 24.75 1.24 17.90
CA ARG A 250 23.49 1.89 17.53
C ARG A 250 23.28 1.71 16.04
N GLY A 251 22.06 1.40 15.64
CA GLY A 251 21.72 1.36 14.23
C GLY A 251 20.23 1.24 14.04
N ALA A 252 19.73 1.83 12.97
CA ALA A 252 18.33 1.84 12.67
C ALA A 252 18.13 1.91 11.16
N THR A 253 16.99 1.41 10.71
CA THR A 253 16.47 1.64 9.37
C THR A 253 15.17 2.39 9.54
N VAL A 254 15.04 3.56 8.92
CA VAL A 254 13.93 4.48 9.15
C VAL A 254 13.39 5.03 7.84
N LEU A 255 12.10 5.36 7.84
CA LEU A 255 11.44 6.07 6.76
C LEU A 255 11.20 7.51 7.21
N SER A 256 11.85 8.46 6.54
CA SER A 256 11.72 9.88 6.83
C SER A 256 10.28 10.38 6.61
N PRO A 257 9.88 11.54 7.15
CA PRO A 257 8.55 12.09 6.97
C PRO A 257 8.25 12.40 5.52
N ASP A 258 9.29 12.77 4.78
CA ASP A 258 9.26 13.05 3.34
C ASP A 258 9.28 11.75 2.51
N GLY A 259 9.33 10.59 3.16
CA GLY A 259 9.21 9.28 2.52
C GLY A 259 10.52 8.71 1.97
N HIS A 260 11.67 9.16 2.49
CA HIS A 260 12.98 8.66 2.09
C HIS A 260 13.49 7.60 3.06
N TRP A 261 13.94 6.48 2.51
CA TRP A 261 14.59 5.43 3.31
C TRP A 261 15.98 5.86 3.75
N GLN A 262 16.29 5.63 5.01
CA GLN A 262 17.59 5.91 5.61
C GLN A 262 18.00 4.75 6.50
N ALA A 263 19.30 4.44 6.52
CA ALA A 263 19.87 3.51 7.49
C ALA A 263 21.18 4.07 8.02
N GLU A 264 21.34 3.97 9.34
CA GLU A 264 22.52 4.41 10.06
C GLU A 264 23.01 3.26 10.94
N ASP A 265 24.33 3.10 11.04
CA ASP A 265 24.95 2.05 11.80
C ASP A 265 26.27 2.54 12.42
N THR A 266 26.35 2.63 13.75
CA THR A 266 27.55 3.03 14.49
C THR A 266 27.93 2.02 15.57
N LEU A 267 29.22 1.90 15.85
CA LEU A 267 29.79 1.13 16.95
C LEU A 267 30.92 1.93 17.57
N SER A 268 30.89 2.10 18.89
CA SER A 268 31.97 2.77 19.61
C SER A 268 32.32 2.08 20.92
N PHE A 269 33.61 2.09 21.24
CA PHE A 269 34.12 1.76 22.57
C PHE A 269 34.13 3.00 23.45
N HIS A 270 33.39 2.96 24.54
CA HIS A 270 33.26 4.02 25.52
C HIS A 270 34.13 3.71 26.73
N ALA A 271 35.31 4.34 26.75
CA ALA A 271 36.27 4.17 27.82
C ALA A 271 35.87 5.01 29.04
N LEU A 272 35.53 4.39 30.17
CA LEU A 272 35.33 5.08 31.44
C LEU A 272 36.63 5.77 31.87
N ARG A 273 36.55 7.08 32.04
CA ARG A 273 37.62 7.96 32.52
C ARG A 273 37.09 8.77 33.71
N SER A 274 38.02 9.38 34.44
CA SER A 274 37.66 10.36 35.46
C SER A 274 38.70 11.46 35.53
N ASN A 275 38.29 12.70 35.71
CA ASN A 275 39.18 13.80 36.09
C ASN A 275 38.58 14.61 37.25
N ARG A 276 39.32 15.60 37.75
CA ARG A 276 38.90 16.44 38.89
C ARG A 276 37.86 17.50 38.54
N TRP A 277 37.61 17.74 37.25
CA TRP A 277 36.80 18.87 36.77
C TRP A 277 35.36 18.45 36.50
N ILE A 278 35.17 17.33 35.80
CA ILE A 278 33.85 16.85 35.35
C ILE A 278 33.49 15.48 35.91
N GLY A 279 34.31 14.94 36.82
CA GLY A 279 34.08 13.64 37.43
C GLY A 279 34.24 12.49 36.44
N CYS A 280 33.31 11.53 36.50
CA CYS A 280 33.34 10.28 35.74
C CYS A 280 32.61 10.41 34.40
N TYR A 281 33.31 10.16 33.31
CA TYR A 281 32.76 10.28 31.95
C TYR A 281 33.26 9.15 31.03
N HIS A 282 32.61 8.98 29.90
CA HIS A 282 33.00 8.06 28.84
C HIS A 282 33.73 8.81 27.74
N ARG A 283 34.98 8.43 27.48
CA ARG A 283 35.69 8.83 26.26
C ARG A 283 35.34 7.86 25.15
N GLU A 284 34.78 8.38 24.07
CA GLU A 284 34.42 7.59 22.91
C GLU A 284 35.63 7.29 22.02
N TYR A 285 35.70 6.05 21.52
CA TYR A 285 36.55 5.61 20.43
C TYR A 285 35.63 5.00 19.38
N ALA A 286 35.37 5.73 18.30
CA ALA A 286 34.59 5.23 17.19
C ALA A 286 35.28 4.02 16.56
N MET A 287 34.54 2.92 16.47
CA MET A 287 35.01 1.64 15.95
C MET A 287 34.44 1.33 14.57
N GLY A 288 33.34 1.95 14.17
CA GLY A 288 32.75 1.83 12.84
C GLY A 288 31.51 2.70 12.73
N TRP A 289 31.24 3.21 11.54
CA TRP A 289 30.15 4.13 11.25
C TRP A 289 29.70 4.00 9.79
N ALA A 290 28.42 4.28 9.54
CA ALA A 290 27.86 4.43 8.22
C ALA A 290 26.54 5.18 8.30
N TRP A 291 26.25 5.91 7.23
CA TRP A 291 24.93 6.47 7.03
C TRP A 291 24.60 6.51 5.55
N VAL A 292 23.61 5.73 5.16
CA VAL A 292 23.05 5.74 3.81
C VAL A 292 21.67 6.36 3.86
N GLN A 293 21.45 7.41 3.09
CA GLN A 293 20.16 8.10 3.05
C GLN A 293 19.66 8.37 1.64
N GLY A 294 18.34 8.31 1.47
CA GLY A 294 17.67 8.88 0.32
C GLY A 294 17.80 10.42 0.31
N GLN A 295 17.95 11.00 -0.88
CA GLN A 295 18.00 12.46 -1.07
C GLN A 295 16.76 13.17 -0.45
N GLY A 296 16.94 13.84 0.69
CA GLY A 296 15.91 14.55 1.47
C GLY A 296 16.50 15.09 2.79
N ASP A 297 15.69 15.74 3.63
CA ASP A 297 16.16 16.26 4.91
C ASP A 297 16.50 15.09 5.87
N ALA A 298 17.66 15.20 6.51
CA ALA A 298 18.14 14.23 7.48
C ALA A 298 17.20 14.19 8.70
N MET A 299 16.61 13.02 9.00
CA MET A 299 15.78 12.86 10.20
C MET A 299 16.63 12.73 11.48
N VAL A 300 17.89 12.34 11.33
CA VAL A 300 18.86 12.30 12.44
C VAL A 300 19.48 13.70 12.55
N SER A 301 18.67 14.63 13.04
CA SER A 301 19.10 15.98 13.41
C SER A 301 19.62 15.95 14.83
N ASP A 302 20.92 16.23 14.96
CA ASP A 302 21.42 17.21 15.91
C ASP A 302 22.54 17.99 15.21
N ASP A 303 22.68 19.25 15.59
CA ASP A 303 23.63 20.24 15.12
C ASP A 303 25.05 19.84 15.57
N TYR A 304 25.82 19.19 14.70
CA TYR A 304 27.19 18.75 15.01
C TYR A 304 28.12 19.13 13.87
N ASP A 305 28.93 20.15 14.12
CA ASP A 305 30.16 20.41 13.36
C ASP A 305 31.07 19.17 13.42
N THR A 306 31.85 18.96 12.36
CA THR A 306 32.66 17.76 12.13
C THR A 306 33.56 17.45 13.33
N ALA A 307 33.28 16.34 14.03
CA ALA A 307 34.16 15.85 15.09
C ALA A 307 35.56 15.59 14.54
N PRO A 308 36.63 16.03 15.23
CA PRO A 308 38.00 15.88 14.73
C PRO A 308 38.41 14.41 14.67
N ASP A 309 39.38 14.11 13.80
CA ASP A 309 39.91 12.73 13.64
C ASP A 309 40.65 12.25 14.90
N ASP A 310 41.23 13.19 15.66
CA ASP A 310 41.85 12.94 16.95
C ASP A 310 41.65 14.10 17.94
N PHE A 311 42.05 13.86 19.20
CA PHE A 311 41.97 14.81 20.30
C PHE A 311 43.38 15.11 20.85
N SER A 312 44.36 15.26 19.96
CA SER A 312 45.75 15.56 20.32
C SER A 312 45.95 17.02 20.76
N HIS A 313 45.17 17.94 20.16
CA HIS A 313 45.26 19.37 20.41
C HIS A 313 44.35 19.87 21.55
N GLN A 314 43.30 19.11 21.89
CA GLN A 314 42.36 19.45 22.95
C GLN A 314 41.83 18.19 23.64
N ASP A 315 41.65 18.25 24.95
CA ASP A 315 41.00 17.19 25.70
C ASP A 315 39.58 16.91 25.17
N PHE A 316 39.28 15.63 24.90
CA PHE A 316 37.95 15.17 24.46
C PHE A 316 36.79 15.79 25.25
N TRP A 317 36.86 15.75 26.59
CA TRP A 317 35.77 16.24 27.42
C TRP A 317 35.54 17.75 27.29
N ARG A 318 36.61 18.50 27.04
CA ARG A 318 36.55 19.96 26.86
C ARG A 318 35.98 20.28 25.49
N TRP A 319 36.46 19.60 24.45
CA TRP A 319 35.92 19.74 23.10
C TRP A 319 34.41 19.46 23.08
N VAL A 320 33.98 18.36 23.70
CA VAL A 320 32.55 17.98 23.80
C VAL A 320 31.73 19.08 24.47
N GLN A 321 32.20 19.64 25.59
CA GLN A 321 31.49 20.72 26.30
C GLN A 321 31.39 22.02 25.51
N GLU A 322 32.40 22.32 24.68
CA GLU A 322 32.48 23.55 23.91
C GLU A 322 31.73 23.48 22.58
N HIS A 323 31.64 22.30 21.96
CA HIS A 323 31.16 22.15 20.57
C HIS A 323 29.92 21.27 20.41
N THR A 324 29.46 20.61 21.46
CA THR A 324 28.37 19.63 21.36
C THR A 324 27.43 19.68 22.56
N GLN A 325 26.27 19.02 22.42
CA GLN A 325 25.35 18.74 23.52
C GLN A 325 25.43 17.28 23.99
N TRP A 326 26.53 16.57 23.69
CA TRP A 326 26.63 15.14 24.00
C TRP A 326 26.71 14.90 25.51
N ASP A 327 25.79 14.07 26.02
CA ASP A 327 25.91 13.52 27.35
C ASP A 327 26.95 12.39 27.38
N ILE A 328 28.19 12.75 27.73
CA ILE A 328 29.31 11.82 27.92
C ILE A 328 29.33 11.17 29.32
N THR A 329 28.33 11.42 30.16
CA THR A 329 28.27 10.88 31.52
C THR A 329 27.26 9.74 31.63
N GLU A 330 26.02 9.93 31.18
CA GLU A 330 24.93 8.95 31.25
C GLU A 330 24.36 8.60 29.88
N GLY A 331 24.67 9.42 28.87
CA GLY A 331 24.16 9.27 27.53
C GLY A 331 24.57 7.93 26.91
N SER A 332 23.75 7.50 25.94
CA SER A 332 23.87 6.20 25.30
C SER A 332 24.26 6.30 23.81
N ALA A 333 24.45 7.51 23.29
CA ALA A 333 24.80 7.76 21.90
C ALA A 333 26.28 7.45 21.59
N ASN A 334 26.60 7.47 20.30
CA ASN A 334 27.95 7.37 19.76
C ASN A 334 28.25 8.67 19.00
N GLY A 335 28.46 9.77 19.72
CA GLY A 335 28.57 11.10 19.14
C GLY A 335 29.66 11.22 18.07
N ILE A 336 30.87 10.71 18.34
CA ILE A 336 31.97 10.73 17.35
C ILE A 336 31.58 9.90 16.12
N ALA A 337 31.14 8.66 16.32
CA ALA A 337 30.82 7.79 15.19
C ALA A 337 29.64 8.35 14.36
N GLN A 338 28.68 9.04 14.99
CA GLN A 338 27.57 9.71 14.31
C GLN A 338 28.04 10.93 13.51
N ALA A 339 28.91 11.75 14.08
CA ALA A 339 29.51 12.88 13.38
C ALA A 339 30.31 12.42 12.16
N TRP A 340 31.08 11.33 12.28
CA TRP A 340 31.80 10.74 11.14
C TRP A 340 30.87 10.07 10.13
N ALA A 341 29.78 9.41 10.57
CA ALA A 341 28.74 8.89 9.67
C ALA A 341 28.13 9.99 8.80
N ARG A 342 27.88 11.17 9.38
CA ARG A 342 27.40 12.33 8.63
C ARG A 342 28.44 12.88 7.66
N ARG A 343 29.70 12.99 8.07
CA ARG A 343 30.80 13.44 7.20
C ARG A 343 30.98 12.53 5.99
N ASP A 344 30.92 11.21 6.23
CA ASP A 344 31.23 10.18 5.23
C ASP A 344 29.97 9.63 4.54
N GLN A 345 28.82 10.29 4.72
CA GLN A 345 27.50 9.81 4.32
C GLN A 345 27.40 9.48 2.82
N THR A 346 26.66 8.41 2.53
CA THR A 346 26.28 8.04 1.17
C THR A 346 24.85 8.49 0.87
N ILE A 347 24.68 9.34 -0.15
CA ILE A 347 23.36 9.79 -0.60
C ILE A 347 22.94 8.99 -1.84
N TRP A 348 21.79 8.33 -1.74
CA TRP A 348 21.14 7.67 -2.87
C TRP A 348 19.99 8.53 -3.40
N PRO A 349 19.91 8.78 -4.71
CA PRO A 349 18.75 9.43 -5.31
C PRO A 349 17.49 8.64 -4.96
N SER A 350 16.47 9.31 -4.40
CA SER A 350 15.18 8.67 -4.08
C SER A 350 14.04 9.67 -4.24
N ARG A 351 12.85 9.20 -4.63
CA ARG A 351 11.70 10.06 -5.00
C ARG A 351 10.59 10.11 -3.93
N GLY A 352 10.94 9.78 -2.69
CA GLY A 352 9.97 9.76 -1.59
C GLY A 352 8.86 8.72 -1.80
N LEU A 353 7.78 8.87 -1.03
CA LEU A 353 6.57 8.07 -1.18
C LEU A 353 5.58 8.75 -2.13
N TYR A 354 4.75 7.94 -2.80
CA TYR A 354 3.73 8.43 -3.74
C TYR A 354 2.34 8.43 -3.11
N SER A 355 1.47 9.34 -3.59
CA SER A 355 0.03 9.28 -3.30
C SER A 355 -0.56 7.99 -3.86
N PHE A 356 -1.65 7.52 -3.27
CA PHE A 356 -2.23 6.23 -3.61
C PHE A 356 -3.74 6.24 -3.57
N LEU A 357 -4.34 5.31 -4.30
CA LEU A 357 -5.78 5.08 -4.27
C LEU A 357 -6.15 4.20 -3.09
N SER A 358 -7.15 4.65 -2.32
CA SER A 358 -7.81 3.84 -1.31
C SER A 358 -9.25 4.29 -1.09
N THR A 359 -9.99 3.55 -0.28
CA THR A 359 -11.36 3.89 0.09
C THR A 359 -11.39 5.07 1.06
N LYS A 360 -12.40 5.94 0.92
CA LYS A 360 -12.68 7.06 1.84
C LYS A 360 -13.56 6.64 3.02
N LEU A 361 -14.38 5.61 2.80
CA LEU A 361 -15.36 5.12 3.78
C LEU A 361 -14.82 3.91 4.54
N ALA A 362 -15.22 3.76 5.79
CA ALA A 362 -14.87 2.61 6.63
C ALA A 362 -15.56 1.32 6.17
N VAL A 363 -16.80 1.43 5.67
CA VAL A 363 -17.56 0.33 5.04
C VAL A 363 -17.93 0.78 3.61
N PRO A 364 -16.97 0.69 2.68
CA PRO A 364 -17.13 1.12 1.30
C PRO A 364 -18.05 0.17 0.51
N VAL A 365 -19.07 0.74 -0.14
CA VAL A 365 -19.93 0.04 -1.10
C VAL A 365 -20.05 0.91 -2.34
N PHE A 366 -19.52 0.44 -3.46
CA PHE A 366 -19.74 1.11 -4.74
C PHE A 366 -21.12 0.72 -5.27
N ARG A 367 -21.87 1.68 -5.80
CA ARG A 367 -23.20 1.48 -6.38
C ARG A 367 -23.36 2.35 -7.60
N PHE A 368 -24.02 1.82 -8.61
CA PHE A 368 -24.49 2.57 -9.76
C PHE A 368 -25.78 1.93 -10.29
N LYS A 369 -26.62 2.75 -10.90
CA LYS A 369 -27.85 2.31 -11.57
C LYS A 369 -27.74 2.54 -13.05
N THR A 370 -28.22 1.60 -13.84
CA THR A 370 -28.33 1.73 -15.30
C THR A 370 -29.79 1.87 -15.67
N ARG A 371 -30.10 2.84 -16.53
CA ARG A 371 -31.41 3.00 -17.15
C ARG A 371 -31.29 2.76 -18.65
N LEU A 372 -32.20 1.96 -19.19
CA LEU A 372 -32.26 1.64 -20.60
C LEU A 372 -33.64 1.96 -21.13
N ALA A 373 -33.70 2.81 -22.15
CA ALA A 373 -34.89 3.04 -22.95
C ALA A 373 -34.65 2.53 -24.37
N LEU A 374 -35.46 1.56 -24.81
CA LEU A 374 -35.41 1.00 -26.15
C LEU A 374 -36.68 1.35 -26.92
N GLN A 375 -36.51 2.08 -28.03
CA GLN A 375 -37.58 2.35 -28.99
C GLN A 375 -37.77 1.14 -29.92
N ARG A 376 -39.02 0.71 -30.11
CA ARG A 376 -39.36 -0.47 -30.93
C ARG A 376 -40.16 -0.11 -32.18
N ALA A 377 -39.89 -0.83 -33.26
CA ALA A 377 -40.60 -0.70 -34.54
C ALA A 377 -42.07 -1.15 -34.45
N VAL A 378 -42.41 -2.10 -33.57
CA VAL A 378 -43.79 -2.58 -33.38
C VAL A 378 -44.51 -1.70 -32.36
N GLY A 379 -45.43 -0.86 -32.84
CA GLY A 379 -46.32 -0.05 -32.00
C GLY A 379 -45.73 1.26 -31.45
N ALA A 380 -44.53 1.66 -31.88
CA ALA A 380 -43.84 2.91 -31.47
C ALA A 380 -43.73 3.11 -29.94
N GLN A 381 -43.72 2.02 -29.17
CA GLN A 381 -43.61 2.07 -27.71
C GLN A 381 -42.15 2.07 -27.27
N VAL A 382 -41.87 2.84 -26.21
CA VAL A 382 -40.58 2.87 -25.53
C VAL A 382 -40.68 1.99 -24.29
N ILE A 383 -39.87 0.95 -24.21
CA ILE A 383 -39.77 0.12 -23.01
C ILE A 383 -38.64 0.66 -22.15
N HIS A 384 -38.96 1.01 -20.90
CA HIS A 384 -38.00 1.44 -19.90
C HIS A 384 -37.64 0.26 -19.00
N SER A 385 -36.35 0.10 -18.70
CA SER A 385 -35.86 -0.87 -17.73
C SER A 385 -34.75 -0.24 -16.89
N GLN A 386 -34.64 -0.71 -15.66
CA GLN A 386 -33.62 -0.25 -14.72
C GLN A 386 -32.96 -1.47 -14.10
N SER A 387 -31.68 -1.37 -13.84
CA SER A 387 -30.90 -2.35 -13.09
C SER A 387 -29.91 -1.63 -12.19
N GLU A 388 -29.61 -2.20 -11.04
CA GLU A 388 -28.66 -1.64 -10.08
C GLU A 388 -27.60 -2.70 -9.79
N ALA A 389 -26.35 -2.26 -9.68
CA ALA A 389 -25.28 -3.13 -9.24
C ALA A 389 -24.47 -2.47 -8.11
N LYS A 390 -23.91 -3.33 -7.28
CA LYS A 390 -23.06 -2.96 -6.15
C LYS A 390 -21.75 -3.74 -6.19
N ASN A 391 -20.66 -3.09 -5.79
CA ASN A 391 -19.43 -3.77 -5.41
C ASN A 391 -19.21 -3.72 -3.91
N THR A 392 -19.11 -4.91 -3.33
CA THR A 392 -18.90 -5.15 -1.91
C THR A 392 -17.59 -5.88 -1.71
N TYR A 393 -17.00 -5.70 -0.53
CA TYR A 393 -15.83 -6.45 -0.12
C TYR A 393 -16.25 -7.70 0.63
N GLU A 394 -15.77 -8.86 0.21
CA GLU A 394 -16.15 -10.17 0.78
C GLU A 394 -14.90 -11.02 1.01
N ALA A 395 -14.41 -11.03 2.27
CA ALA A 395 -13.23 -11.81 2.64
C ALA A 395 -13.52 -13.34 2.64
N PRO A 396 -12.51 -14.20 2.38
CA PRO A 396 -12.68 -15.65 2.39
C PRO A 396 -13.11 -16.20 3.77
N PRO A 397 -14.04 -17.17 3.83
CA PRO A 397 -14.68 -17.63 5.07
C PRO A 397 -13.73 -18.32 6.09
N ASN A 398 -12.56 -18.79 5.66
CA ASN A 398 -11.57 -19.46 6.53
C ASN A 398 -10.45 -18.55 7.05
N GLN A 399 -10.51 -17.24 6.78
CA GLN A 399 -9.66 -16.28 7.49
C GLN A 399 -10.40 -15.82 8.74
N SER A 400 -10.15 -16.48 9.88
CA SER A 400 -10.50 -15.98 11.21
C SER A 400 -9.67 -14.72 11.52
N ALA A 401 -9.89 -13.66 10.75
CA ALA A 401 -9.34 -12.35 11.02
C ALA A 401 -10.30 -11.60 11.96
N PRO A 402 -9.79 -10.84 12.95
CA PRO A 402 -10.62 -9.97 13.78
C PRO A 402 -11.43 -9.01 12.90
N ALA A 403 -12.44 -8.37 13.48
CA ALA A 403 -13.29 -7.31 12.89
C ALA A 403 -12.54 -6.12 12.23
N ALA A 404 -11.20 -6.16 12.17
CA ALA A 404 -10.27 -5.16 11.65
C ALA A 404 -9.83 -5.37 10.19
N GLN A 405 -10.25 -6.43 9.48
CA GLN A 405 -10.09 -6.50 8.01
C GLN A 405 -11.10 -5.54 7.33
N LYS A 406 -10.90 -4.24 7.56
CA LYS A 406 -11.71 -3.17 6.97
C LYS A 406 -11.57 -3.26 5.46
N ALA A 407 -12.68 -3.33 4.76
CA ALA A 407 -12.72 -3.26 3.30
C ALA A 407 -11.87 -2.08 2.79
N ASN A 408 -10.84 -2.41 2.02
CA ASN A 408 -9.79 -1.47 1.63
C ASN A 408 -9.24 -1.83 0.24
N LEU A 409 -8.34 -1.00 -0.29
CA LEU A 409 -7.60 -1.28 -1.52
C LEU A 409 -6.21 -1.88 -1.22
N PHE A 410 -6.12 -2.77 -0.24
CA PHE A 410 -4.92 -3.57 0.05
C PHE A 410 -5.22 -5.07 0.01
N GLN A 411 -6.50 -5.43 -0.11
CA GLN A 411 -6.96 -6.80 -0.20
C GLN A 411 -7.86 -6.96 -1.43
N PRO A 412 -7.58 -7.90 -2.34
CA PRO A 412 -8.24 -8.02 -3.63
C PRO A 412 -9.51 -8.88 -3.55
N TYR A 413 -10.45 -8.51 -2.67
CA TYR A 413 -11.69 -9.26 -2.44
C TYR A 413 -12.96 -8.46 -2.76
N TRP A 414 -12.87 -7.57 -3.73
CA TRP A 414 -14.02 -6.86 -4.27
C TRP A 414 -14.82 -7.79 -5.19
N GLN A 415 -16.11 -7.91 -4.91
CA GLN A 415 -17.07 -8.71 -5.66
C GLN A 415 -18.10 -7.83 -6.33
N ALA A 416 -18.71 -8.33 -7.40
CA ALA A 416 -19.80 -7.68 -8.10
C ALA A 416 -21.10 -8.41 -7.81
N ASN A 417 -22.15 -7.64 -7.50
CA ASN A 417 -23.47 -8.15 -7.20
C ASN A 417 -24.53 -7.27 -7.86
N LEU A 418 -25.62 -7.86 -8.36
CA LEU A 418 -26.81 -7.10 -8.68
C LEU A 418 -27.51 -6.69 -7.38
N ALA A 419 -28.00 -5.46 -7.33
CA ALA A 419 -28.84 -4.97 -6.24
C ALA A 419 -30.30 -5.06 -6.68
N HIS A 420 -31.00 -6.10 -6.24
CA HIS A 420 -32.44 -6.20 -6.45
C HIS A 420 -33.16 -5.49 -5.29
N GLY A 421 -33.25 -4.16 -5.35
CA GLY A 421 -33.90 -3.36 -4.30
C GLY A 421 -35.33 -3.81 -3.97
N GLU A 422 -36.10 -4.28 -4.97
CA GLU A 422 -37.45 -4.82 -4.78
C GLU A 422 -37.48 -6.16 -4.03
N TRP A 423 -36.45 -7.01 -4.22
CA TRP A 423 -36.34 -8.29 -3.51
C TRP A 423 -35.84 -8.13 -2.09
N GLU A 424 -34.88 -7.22 -1.84
CA GLU A 424 -34.41 -6.90 -0.48
C GLU A 424 -35.55 -6.27 0.35
N GLN A 425 -36.35 -5.37 -0.23
CA GLN A 425 -37.54 -4.81 0.43
C GLN A 425 -38.63 -5.85 0.67
N ARG A 426 -38.90 -6.75 -0.29
CA ARG A 426 -39.84 -7.88 -0.10
C ARG A 426 -39.35 -8.86 0.95
N LEU A 427 -38.06 -9.19 0.98
CA LEU A 427 -37.47 -10.05 2.00
C LEU A 427 -37.54 -9.37 3.39
N GLN A 428 -37.29 -8.07 3.49
CA GLN A 428 -37.47 -7.34 4.75
C GLN A 428 -38.93 -7.25 5.19
N GLN A 429 -39.89 -7.12 4.27
CA GLN A 429 -41.32 -7.22 4.59
C GLN A 429 -41.71 -8.63 5.05
N LEU A 430 -41.18 -9.67 4.40
CA LEU A 430 -41.45 -11.07 4.75
C LEU A 430 -40.76 -11.52 6.05
N LEU A 431 -39.60 -10.96 6.38
CA LEU A 431 -38.83 -11.27 7.59
C LEU A 431 -39.13 -10.32 8.76
N GLY A 432 -39.86 -9.22 8.52
CA GLY A 432 -40.25 -8.22 9.52
C GLY A 432 -41.63 -8.46 10.15
N GLU A 433 -42.32 -9.56 9.82
CA GLU A 433 -43.62 -9.96 10.40
C GLU A 433 -43.50 -11.01 11.55
N HIS A 434 -42.37 -11.05 12.27
CA HIS A 434 -42.22 -11.86 13.48
C HIS A 434 -41.76 -11.05 14.69
#